data_AF-A0A399SP84-F1
#
_entry.id   AF-A0A399SP84-F1
#
_cell.length_a   1.000
_cell.length_b   1.000
_cell.length_c   1.000
_cell.angle_alpha   90.00
_cell.angle_beta   90.00
_cell.angle_gamma   90.00
#
_symmetry.space_group_name_H-M   'P 1'
#
loop_
_entity.id
_entity.type
_entity.pdbx_description
1 polymer ?
#
loop_
_entity_poly.entity_id
_entity_poly.type
_entity_poly.pdbx_seq_one_letter_code
_entity_poly.pdbx_strand_id
1 'polypeptide(L)'
;MQSPTQQRNSFSEGLALGMILNGHREFSYSKTSLDLAVASAYSAWSHASSFPALNAELRRSRDGTRALMRADVRKSTFAFFWETPRAMLRVVDRQPGWSERQYEDVQWAASVIGGGLTSDDWKALAADVLSDLNNA
;
A
#
# COMPACT_ATOMS: atom_id res chain seq x y z
N MET A 1 9.57 5.88 -16.62
CA MET A 1 8.83 4.60 -16.47
C MET A 1 9.43 3.86 -15.28
N GLN A 2 8.61 3.44 -14.30
CA GLN A 2 9.10 2.77 -13.09
C GLN A 2 9.50 1.32 -13.38
N SER A 3 10.61 0.87 -12.78
CA SER A 3 10.99 -0.55 -12.77
C SER A 3 9.97 -1.40 -12.00
N PRO A 4 9.91 -2.72 -12.22
CA PRO A 4 9.01 -3.60 -11.45
C PRO A 4 9.17 -3.47 -9.93
N THR A 5 10.41 -3.31 -9.44
CA THR A 5 10.67 -3.10 -8.01
C THR A 5 10.15 -1.74 -7.55
N GLN A 6 10.34 -0.67 -8.32
CA GLN A 6 9.81 0.65 -7.99
C GLN A 6 8.28 0.64 -7.95
N GLN A 7 7.61 -0.04 -8.88
CA GLN A 7 6.14 -0.17 -8.88
C GLN A 7 5.62 -0.86 -7.61
N ARG A 8 6.29 -1.93 -7.16
CA ARG A 8 5.93 -2.61 -5.90
C ARG A 8 6.14 -1.71 -4.69
N ASN A 9 7.25 -0.99 -4.63
CA ASN A 9 7.53 -0.08 -3.52
C ASN A 9 6.49 1.05 -3.48
N SER A 10 6.23 1.70 -4.63
CA SER A 10 5.20 2.73 -4.74
C SER A 10 3.82 2.23 -4.31
N PHE A 11 3.44 1.03 -4.76
CA PHE A 11 2.18 0.44 -4.33
C PHE A 11 2.14 0.14 -2.83
N SER A 12 3.20 -0.49 -2.30
CA SER A 12 3.30 -0.86 -0.89
C SER A 12 3.24 0.35 0.03
N GLU A 13 4.00 1.40 -0.27
CA GLU A 13 4.00 2.64 0.51
C GLU A 13 2.73 3.47 0.30
N GLY A 14 2.20 3.49 -0.92
CA GLY A 14 0.95 4.17 -1.25
C GLY A 14 -0.23 3.58 -0.51
N LEU A 15 -0.35 2.24 -0.52
CA LEU A 15 -1.37 1.56 0.26
C LEU A 15 -1.18 1.79 1.77
N ALA A 16 0.05 1.87 2.25
CA ALA A 16 0.34 2.21 3.65
C ALA A 16 -0.15 3.63 4.00
N LEU A 17 0.14 4.63 3.16
CA LEU A 17 -0.38 5.99 3.31
C LEU A 17 -1.91 6.00 3.34
N GLY A 18 -2.54 5.32 2.38
CA GLY A 18 -3.99 5.23 2.29
C GLY A 18 -4.63 4.60 3.53
N MET A 19 -4.02 3.56 4.10
CA MET A 19 -4.50 2.93 5.34
C MET A 19 -4.45 3.90 6.51
N ILE A 20 -3.34 4.62 6.67
CA ILE A 20 -3.20 5.64 7.72
C ILE A 20 -4.25 6.74 7.54
N LEU A 21 -4.48 7.24 6.33
CA LEU A 21 -5.45 8.29 6.03
C LEU A 21 -6.91 7.85 6.24
N ASN A 22 -7.17 6.55 6.29
CA ASN A 22 -8.44 5.96 6.71
C ASN A 22 -8.49 5.65 8.23
N GLY A 23 -7.45 6.02 9.00
CA GLY A 23 -7.40 5.81 10.44
C GLY A 23 -6.89 4.43 10.87
N HIS A 24 -6.34 3.64 9.94
CA HIS A 24 -5.86 2.28 10.20
C HIS A 24 -4.33 2.19 10.09
N ARG A 25 -3.64 2.19 11.23
CA ARG A 25 -2.19 1.93 11.30
C ARG A 25 -1.84 0.46 11.49
N GLU A 26 -2.80 -0.32 12.02
CA GLU A 26 -2.62 -1.72 12.38
C GLU A 26 -3.90 -2.50 12.07
N PHE A 27 -3.75 -3.75 11.62
CA PHE A 27 -4.86 -4.68 11.45
C PHE A 27 -4.41 -6.15 11.57
N SER A 28 -5.36 -7.03 11.85
CA SER A 28 -5.13 -8.48 11.92
C SER A 28 -4.62 -9.01 10.60
N TYR A 29 -3.51 -9.76 10.64
CA TYR A 29 -2.90 -10.32 9.44
C TYR A 29 -3.46 -11.72 9.16
N SER A 30 -4.32 -11.82 8.15
CA SER A 30 -4.68 -13.06 7.47
C SER A 30 -4.16 -12.99 6.05
N LYS A 31 -3.17 -13.81 5.69
CA LYS A 31 -2.58 -13.81 4.34
C LYS A 31 -3.66 -13.97 3.27
N THR A 32 -4.57 -14.93 3.46
CA THR A 32 -5.63 -15.24 2.49
C THR A 32 -6.61 -14.08 2.33
N SER A 33 -7.08 -13.49 3.43
CA SER A 33 -8.01 -12.36 3.39
C SER A 33 -7.34 -11.14 2.75
N LEU A 34 -6.08 -10.88 3.09
CA LEU A 34 -5.29 -9.78 2.52
C LEU A 34 -5.03 -9.97 1.03
N ASP A 35 -4.64 -11.16 0.59
CA ASP A 35 -4.43 -11.47 -0.83
C ASP A 35 -5.69 -11.19 -1.66
N LEU A 36 -6.85 -11.64 -1.16
CA LEU A 36 -8.13 -11.46 -1.83
C LEU A 36 -8.57 -10.00 -1.86
N ALA A 37 -8.53 -9.30 -0.72
CA ALA A 37 -8.92 -7.90 -0.61
C ALA A 37 -8.04 -7.00 -1.50
N VAL A 38 -6.72 -7.21 -1.48
CA VAL A 38 -5.79 -6.46 -2.33
C VAL A 38 -6.02 -6.75 -3.80
N ALA A 39 -6.18 -8.02 -4.20
CA ALA A 39 -6.39 -8.37 -5.60
C ALA A 39 -7.73 -7.81 -6.13
N SER A 40 -8.79 -7.89 -5.32
CA SER A 40 -10.11 -7.35 -5.60
C SER A 40 -10.06 -5.83 -5.80
N ALA A 41 -9.66 -5.08 -4.76
CA ALA A 41 -9.57 -3.62 -4.80
C ALA A 41 -8.66 -3.13 -5.94
N TYR A 42 -7.48 -3.75 -6.09
CA TYR A 42 -6.56 -3.40 -7.18
C TYR A 42 -7.18 -3.59 -8.56
N SER A 43 -7.94 -4.67 -8.78
CA SER A 43 -8.55 -4.94 -10.08
C SER A 43 -9.64 -3.94 -10.46
N ALA A 44 -10.33 -3.39 -9.46
CA ALA A 44 -11.36 -2.36 -9.64
C ALA A 44 -10.77 -0.94 -9.73
N TRP A 45 -9.54 -0.75 -9.27
CA TRP A 45 -8.92 0.56 -9.19
C TRP A 45 -8.55 1.14 -10.56
N SER A 46 -9.00 2.37 -10.83
CA SER A 46 -8.80 3.09 -12.11
C SER A 46 -7.33 3.27 -12.50
N HIS A 47 -6.43 3.28 -11.51
CA HIS A 47 -4.99 3.51 -11.71
C HIS A 47 -4.18 2.22 -11.85
N ALA A 48 -4.81 1.05 -11.84
CA ALA A 48 -4.13 -0.25 -11.96
C ALA A 48 -3.27 -0.39 -13.23
N SER A 49 -3.63 0.30 -14.31
CA SER A 49 -2.86 0.32 -15.56
C SER A 49 -1.52 1.06 -15.44
N SER A 50 -1.37 1.93 -14.45
CA SER A 50 -0.12 2.67 -14.19
C SER A 50 0.98 1.77 -13.60
N PHE A 51 0.63 0.58 -13.11
CA PHE A 51 1.58 -0.40 -12.55
C PHE A 51 1.51 -1.73 -13.33
N PRO A 52 1.98 -1.77 -14.58
CA PRO A 52 1.83 -2.95 -15.44
C PRO A 52 2.55 -4.20 -14.90
N ALA A 53 3.68 -4.04 -14.20
CA ALA A 53 4.39 -5.18 -13.62
C ALA A 53 3.63 -5.77 -12.42
N LEU A 54 3.02 -4.89 -11.61
CA LEU A 54 2.20 -5.29 -10.48
C LEU A 54 0.90 -5.95 -10.95
N ASN A 55 0.26 -5.39 -11.98
CA ASN A 55 -0.93 -5.97 -12.60
C ASN A 55 -0.67 -7.38 -13.15
N ALA A 56 0.47 -7.59 -13.82
CA ALA A 56 0.86 -8.90 -14.30
C ALA A 56 1.09 -9.92 -13.16
N GLU A 57 1.63 -9.47 -12.02
CA GLU A 57 1.85 -10.31 -10.84
C GLU A 57 0.53 -10.69 -10.17
N LEU A 58 -0.32 -9.70 -9.84
CA LEU A 58 -1.60 -9.92 -9.17
C LEU A 58 -2.56 -10.77 -10.02
N ARG A 59 -2.54 -10.63 -11.36
CA ARG A 59 -3.32 -11.51 -12.26
C ARG A 59 -2.85 -12.95 -12.26
N ARG A 60 -1.55 -13.21 -12.10
CA ARG A 60 -0.96 -14.56 -12.20
C ARG A 60 -1.00 -15.32 -10.88
N SER A 61 -0.72 -14.66 -9.77
CA SER A 61 -0.58 -15.31 -8.47
C SER A 61 -1.67 -14.95 -7.46
N ARG A 62 -2.40 -13.84 -7.67
CA ARG A 62 -3.25 -13.20 -6.66
C ARG A 62 -2.54 -12.97 -5.32
N ASP A 63 -1.20 -12.90 -5.33
CA ASP A 63 -0.38 -12.81 -4.13
C ASP A 63 -0.23 -11.36 -3.69
N GLY A 64 -1.33 -10.77 -3.18
CA GLY A 64 -1.38 -9.40 -2.67
C GLY A 64 -0.41 -9.16 -1.52
N THR A 65 -0.16 -10.18 -0.70
CA THR A 65 0.84 -10.17 0.36
C THR A 65 2.23 -9.96 -0.22
N ARG A 66 2.59 -10.65 -1.31
CA ARG A 66 3.91 -10.45 -1.94
C ARG A 66 4.04 -9.06 -2.57
N ALA A 67 2.97 -8.53 -3.16
CA ALA A 67 2.93 -7.14 -3.63
C ALA A 67 3.16 -6.12 -2.50
N LEU A 68 2.60 -6.38 -1.31
CA LEU A 68 2.71 -5.53 -0.12
C LEU A 68 4.04 -5.69 0.63
N MET A 69 4.40 -6.94 0.94
CA MET A 69 5.46 -7.31 1.89
C MET A 69 6.83 -7.54 1.23
N ARG A 70 6.85 -7.82 -0.07
CA ARG A 70 8.09 -8.04 -0.84
C ARG A 70 8.53 -6.80 -1.61
N ALA A 71 8.16 -5.62 -1.11
CA ALA A 71 8.95 -4.42 -1.31
C ALA A 71 10.34 -4.65 -0.70
N ASP A 72 11.16 -5.44 -1.39
CA ASP A 72 12.54 -5.76 -1.06
C ASP A 72 13.31 -4.43 -1.15
N VAL A 73 13.32 -3.65 -0.08
CA VAL A 73 14.37 -3.52 0.93
C VAL A 73 13.88 -2.41 1.87
N ARG A 74 14.10 -2.56 3.18
CA ARG A 74 14.12 -1.42 4.11
C ARG A 74 15.07 -0.27 3.64
N LYS A 75 15.83 -0.42 2.56
CA LYS A 75 16.69 0.61 1.96
C LYS A 75 16.06 1.37 0.78
N SER A 76 14.89 0.95 0.28
CA SER A 76 14.33 1.47 -0.98
C SER A 76 12.89 1.99 -0.86
N THR A 77 12.38 2.13 0.36
CA THR A 77 11.11 2.80 0.67
C THR A 77 11.39 4.15 1.30
N PHE A 78 10.62 5.18 0.95
CA PHE A 78 10.89 6.57 1.34
C PHE A 78 10.07 7.02 2.56
N ALA A 79 8.75 6.80 2.54
CA ALA A 79 7.84 7.31 3.56
C ALA A 79 7.44 6.24 4.59
N PHE A 80 7.08 5.03 4.13
CA PHE A 80 6.50 3.99 4.99
C PHE A 80 7.10 2.62 4.73
N PHE A 81 6.94 1.72 5.70
CA PHE A 81 7.16 0.29 5.50
C PHE A 81 6.23 -0.52 6.40
N TRP A 82 6.09 -1.80 6.08
CA TRP A 82 5.23 -2.72 6.83
C TRP A 82 6.06 -3.57 7.78
N GLU A 83 5.54 -3.76 9.00
CA GLU A 83 6.02 -4.77 9.94
C GLU A 83 4.92 -5.80 10.21
N THR A 84 5.33 -7.06 10.44
CA THR A 84 4.39 -8.13 10.83
C THR A 84 4.65 -8.69 12.23
N PRO A 85 4.43 -7.90 13.30
CA PRO A 85 4.56 -8.42 14.65
C PRO A 85 3.39 -9.36 14.98
N ARG A 86 3.67 -10.59 15.41
CA ARG A 86 2.70 -11.49 16.05
C ARG A 86 1.32 -11.57 15.35
N ALA A 87 1.33 -11.81 14.04
CA ALA A 87 0.11 -11.91 13.20
C ALA A 87 -0.73 -10.63 13.10
N MET A 88 -0.11 -9.47 13.25
CA MET A 88 -0.65 -8.17 12.84
C MET A 88 0.17 -7.62 11.68
N LEU A 89 -0.45 -6.80 10.83
CA LEU A 89 0.25 -5.98 9.85
C LEU A 89 0.21 -4.53 10.35
N ARG A 90 1.38 -3.90 10.46
CA ARG A 90 1.56 -2.56 11.01
C ARG A 90 2.28 -1.66 10.03
N VAL A 91 1.77 -0.45 9.82
CA VAL A 91 2.47 0.61 9.09
C VAL A 91 3.44 1.32 10.03
N VAL A 92 4.68 1.46 9.59
CA VAL A 92 5.74 2.17 10.32
C VAL A 92 6.27 3.33 9.48
N ASP A 93 6.32 4.50 10.12
CA ASP A 93 6.83 5.74 9.52
C ASP A 93 8.36 5.70 9.43
N ARG A 94 8.91 6.23 8.33
CA ARG A 94 10.37 6.39 8.18
C ARG A 94 10.91 7.67 8.76
N GLN A 95 10.11 8.72 8.70
CA GLN A 95 10.48 10.04 9.17
C GLN A 95 9.95 10.24 10.59
N PRO A 96 10.82 10.47 11.59
CA PRO A 96 10.38 10.86 12.91
C PRO A 96 9.53 12.12 12.84
N GLY A 97 8.37 12.11 13.53
CA GLY A 97 7.48 13.27 13.62
C GLY A 97 6.46 13.41 12.49
N TRP A 98 6.45 12.49 11.51
CA TRP A 98 5.40 12.46 10.48
C TRP A 98 4.00 12.32 11.11
N SER A 99 3.04 13.07 10.60
CA SER A 99 1.65 13.05 11.07
C SER A 99 0.65 13.11 9.93
N GLU A 100 -0.33 12.20 9.96
CA GLU A 100 -1.46 12.20 9.02
C GLU A 100 -2.39 13.41 9.15
N ARG A 101 -2.21 14.22 10.19
CA ARG A 101 -2.99 15.43 10.46
C ARG A 101 -2.32 16.69 9.90
N GLN A 102 -1.06 16.61 9.48
CA GLN A 102 -0.33 17.71 8.89
C GLN A 102 -0.40 17.59 7.37
N TYR A 103 -0.93 18.62 6.71
CA TYR A 103 -1.13 18.60 5.26
C TYR A 103 0.20 18.43 4.51
N GLU A 104 1.25 19.10 4.99
CA GLU A 104 2.59 19.08 4.42
C GLU A 104 3.21 17.68 4.47
N ASP A 105 3.02 16.97 5.58
CA ASP A 105 3.51 15.60 5.76
C ASP A 105 2.82 14.61 4.81
N VAL A 106 1.51 14.78 4.60
CA VAL A 106 0.72 13.94 3.67
C VAL A 106 1.11 14.22 2.22
N GLN A 107 1.27 15.50 1.84
CA GLN A 107 1.70 15.89 0.50
C GLN A 107 3.12 15.43 0.20
N TRP A 108 4.03 15.60 1.17
CA TRP A 108 5.39 15.10 1.06
C TRP A 108 5.40 13.59 0.84
N ALA A 109 4.67 12.82 1.65
CA ALA A 109 4.58 11.37 1.52
C ALA A 109 4.06 10.95 0.13
N ALA A 110 2.95 11.54 -0.33
CA ALA A 110 2.41 11.26 -1.66
C ALA A 110 3.43 11.58 -2.78
N SER A 111 4.21 12.66 -2.63
CA SER A 111 5.22 13.06 -3.61
C SER A 111 6.40 12.09 -3.73
N VAL A 112 6.80 11.42 -2.63
CA VAL A 112 7.98 10.53 -2.60
C VAL A 112 7.65 9.07 -2.88
N ILE A 113 6.41 8.63 -2.61
CA ILE A 113 5.95 7.26 -2.85
C ILE A 113 6.03 6.88 -4.34
N GLY A 114 5.96 7.85 -5.25
CA GLY A 114 6.03 7.62 -6.69
C GLY A 114 4.71 7.07 -7.26
N GLY A 115 4.67 6.85 -8.58
CA GLY A 115 3.45 6.46 -9.30
C GLY A 115 2.61 7.63 -9.81
N GLY A 116 2.94 8.88 -9.43
CA GLY A 116 2.25 10.09 -9.90
C GLY A 116 0.81 10.21 -9.39
N LEU A 117 0.52 9.56 -8.27
CA LEU A 117 -0.80 9.52 -7.64
C LEU A 117 -0.85 10.41 -6.41
N THR A 118 -2.05 10.92 -6.13
CA THR A 118 -2.32 11.78 -4.98
C THR A 118 -2.58 10.96 -3.72
N SER A 119 -2.58 11.62 -2.55
CA SER A 119 -2.99 10.99 -1.29
C SER A 119 -4.42 10.46 -1.34
N ASP A 120 -5.31 11.11 -2.08
CA ASP A 120 -6.72 10.71 -2.19
C ASP A 120 -6.87 9.44 -3.03
N ASP A 121 -6.08 9.27 -4.09
CA ASP A 121 -6.07 8.05 -4.91
C ASP A 121 -5.67 6.82 -4.07
N TRP A 122 -4.65 7.00 -3.22
CA TRP A 122 -4.19 5.98 -2.29
C TRP A 122 -5.20 5.70 -1.17
N LYS A 123 -5.81 6.76 -0.62
CA LYS A 123 -6.85 6.65 0.40
C LYS A 123 -8.08 5.90 -0.13
N ALA A 124 -8.50 6.16 -1.36
CA ALA A 124 -9.62 5.46 -2.00
C ALA A 124 -9.32 3.96 -2.16
N LEU A 125 -8.16 3.62 -2.73
CA LEU A 125 -7.73 2.22 -2.84
C LEU A 125 -7.71 1.51 -1.48
N ALA A 126 -7.16 2.16 -0.45
CA ALA A 126 -7.10 1.58 0.89
C ALA A 126 -8.49 1.38 1.51
N ALA A 127 -9.44 2.28 1.25
CA ALA A 127 -10.82 2.14 1.71
C ALA A 127 -11.48 0.90 1.12
N ASP A 128 -11.26 0.62 -0.17
CA ASP A 128 -11.77 -0.59 -0.82
C ASP A 128 -11.14 -1.87 -0.22
N VAL A 129 -9.83 -1.87 0.03
CA VAL A 129 -9.14 -2.98 0.70
C VAL A 129 -9.71 -3.21 2.11
N LEU A 130 -9.91 -2.14 2.89
CA LEU A 130 -10.49 -2.22 4.24
C LEU A 130 -11.93 -2.74 4.23
N SER A 131 -12.73 -2.30 3.27
CA SER A 131 -14.09 -2.80 3.07
C SER A 131 -14.08 -4.31 2.85
N ASP A 132 -13.24 -4.80 1.94
CA ASP A 132 -13.13 -6.24 1.67
C ASP A 132 -12.60 -7.03 2.88
N LEU A 133 -11.65 -6.47 3.65
CA LEU A 133 -11.12 -7.09 4.86
C LEU A 133 -12.16 -7.21 5.98
N ASN A 134 -13.05 -6.23 6.13
CA ASN A 134 -14.09 -6.25 7.15
C ASN A 134 -15.25 -7.21 6.82
N ASN A 135 -15.37 -7.62 5.55
CA ASN A 135 -16.40 -8.53 5.06
C ASN A 135 -15.91 -9.98 4.88
N ALA A 136 -14.63 -10.25 5.15
CA ALA A 136 -13.97 -11.56 4.98
C ALA A 136 -13.91 -12.38 6.28
#